data_AF-A0A6V7IUN0-F1
#
_entry.id   AF-A0A6V7IUN0-F1
#
_cell.length_a   1.000
_cell.length_b   1.000
_cell.length_c   1.000
_cell.angle_alpha   90.00
_cell.angle_beta   90.00
_cell.angle_gamma   90.00
#
_symmetry.space_group_name_H-M   'P 1'
#
loop_
_entity.id
_entity.type
_entity.pdbx_description
1 polymer ?
#
loop_
_entity_poly.entity_id
_entity_poly.type
_entity_poly.pdbx_seq_one_letter_code
_entity_poly.pdbx_strand_id
1 'polypeptide(L)' 'MPLRKIKVLELAGLAPAPFCGMVLADFGATVIRIDRVTTILLIIFCLIALNLEYSQ' A
#
# COMPACT_ATOMS: atom_id res chain seq x y z
N MET A 1 -2.80 17.81 -21.01
CA MET A 1 -3.35 16.77 -20.14
C MET A 1 -4.28 17.41 -19.13
N PRO A 2 -5.55 16.95 -19.05
CA PRO A 2 -6.63 17.61 -18.32
C PRO A 2 -6.52 17.50 -16.79
N LEU A 3 -5.86 16.46 -16.25
CA LEU A 3 -5.70 16.25 -14.81
C LEU A 3 -4.33 16.70 -14.27
N ARG A 4 -3.60 17.53 -15.03
CA ARG A 4 -2.27 18.00 -14.67
C ARG A 4 -2.35 18.83 -13.37
N LYS A 5 -1.52 18.50 -12.37
CA LYS A 5 -1.47 19.03 -10.99
C LYS A 5 -2.46 18.42 -9.98
N ILE A 6 -3.27 17.44 -10.36
CA ILE A 6 -4.08 16.69 -9.40
C ILE A 6 -3.25 15.55 -8.80
N LYS A 7 -3.29 15.43 -7.47
CA LYS A 7 -2.71 14.30 -6.72
C LYS A 7 -3.83 13.36 -6.30
N VAL A 8 -3.72 12.10 -6.68
CA VAL A 8 -4.68 11.04 -6.38
C VAL A 8 -4.02 10.07 -5.41
N LEU A 9 -4.70 9.79 -4.30
CA LEU A 9 -4.24 8.80 -3.32
C LEU A 9 -5.05 7.52 -3.49
N GLU A 10 -4.34 6.41 -3.61
CA GLU A 10 -4.94 5.10 -3.88
C GLU A 10 -4.61 4.12 -2.75
N LEU A 11 -5.62 3.44 -2.22
CA LEU A 11 -5.47 2.51 -1.10
C LEU A 11 -5.54 1.07 -1.59
N ALA A 12 -4.52 0.27 -1.28
CA ALA A 12 -4.48 -1.13 -1.63
C ALA A 12 -5.58 -1.92 -0.90
N GLY A 13 -6.21 -2.86 -1.61
CA GLY A 13 -7.27 -3.72 -1.08
C GLY A 13 -8.69 -3.29 -1.48
N LEU A 14 -8.85 -2.18 -2.23
CA LEU A 14 -10.10 -1.86 -2.91
C LEU A 14 -10.03 -2.37 -4.35
N ALA A 15 -10.80 -3.42 -4.64
CA ALA A 15 -10.68 -4.21 -5.88
C ALA A 15 -10.79 -3.46 -7.22
N PRO A 16 -11.35 -2.24 -7.34
CA PRO A 16 -11.27 -1.46 -8.59
C PRO A 16 -10.31 -0.24 -8.53
N ALA A 17 -9.69 0.05 -7.38
CA ALA A 17 -8.89 1.26 -7.20
C ALA A 17 -7.66 1.34 -8.14
N PRO A 18 -6.89 0.25 -8.38
CA PRO A 18 -5.65 0.31 -9.19
C PRO A 18 -5.91 0.64 -10.66
N PHE A 19 -7.06 0.21 -11.15
CA PHE A 19 -7.49 0.49 -12.51
C PHE A 19 -7.91 1.96 -12.67
N CYS A 20 -8.65 2.49 -11.69
CA CYS A 20 -9.01 3.90 -11.65
C CYS A 20 -7.78 4.81 -11.55
N GLY A 21 -6.80 4.45 -10.73
CA GLY A 21 -5.52 5.15 -10.63
C GLY A 21 -4.77 5.19 -11.97
N MET A 22 -4.66 4.07 -12.68
CA MET A 22 -4.03 4.04 -14.01
C MET A 22 -4.69 4.99 -15.01
N VAL A 23 -6.03 4.96 -15.10
CA VAL A 23 -6.77 5.84 -16.02
C VAL A 23 -6.52 7.32 -15.67
N LEU A 24 -6.53 7.68 -14.38
CA LEU A 24 -6.26 9.06 -13.95
C LEU A 24 -4.81 9.49 -14.25
N ALA A 25 -3.85 8.56 -14.15
CA ALA A 25 -2.46 8.80 -14.50
C ALA A 25 -2.28 9.07 -16.01
N ASP A 26 -3.00 8.35 -16.87
CA ASP A 26 -2.98 8.56 -18.33
C ASP A 26 -3.46 9.97 -18.73
N PHE A 27 -4.38 10.54 -17.94
CA PHE A 27 -4.85 11.91 -18.11
C PHE A 27 -3.93 12.97 -17.46
N GLY A 28 -2.80 12.56 -16.88
CA GLY A 28 -1.75 13.41 -16.32
C GLY A 28 -1.84 13.70 -14.83
N ALA A 29 -2.62 12.92 -14.07
CA ALA A 29 -2.63 13.01 -12.61
C ALA A 29 -1.40 12.34 -11.99
N THR A 30 -0.98 12.82 -10.82
CA THR A 30 0.05 12.16 -10.00
C THR A 30 -0.63 11.19 -9.04
N VAL A 31 -0.42 9.89 -9.21
CA VAL A 31 -1.05 8.85 -8.39
C VAL A 31 -0.05 8.30 -7.39
N ILE A 32 -0.45 8.21 -6.12
CA ILE A 32 0.35 7.65 -5.02
C ILE A 32 -0.41 6.46 -4.44
N ARG A 33 0.22 5.28 -4.44
CA ARG A 33 -0.36 4.06 -3.88
C ARG A 33 0.12 3.84 -2.44
N ILE A 34 -0.82 3.52 -1.55
CA ILE A 34 -0.55 3.12 -0.17
C ILE A 34 -0.94 1.66 0.01
N ASP A 35 0.05 0.82 0.33
CA ASP A 35 -0.14 -0.58 0.72
C ASP A 35 -0.07 -0.73 2.24
N ARG A 36 -0.81 -1.70 2.80
CA ARG A 36 -0.75 -2.00 4.24
C ARG A 36 0.51 -2.79 4.57
N VAL A 37 1.24 -2.35 5.58
CA VAL A 37 2.49 -2.99 6.07
C VAL A 37 2.20 -4.17 7.03
N THR A 38 0.99 -4.73 6.99
CA THR A 38 0.51 -5.72 7.98
C THR A 38 1.40 -6.97 8.04
N THR A 39 1.94 -7.40 6.91
CA THR A 39 2.75 -8.61 6.82
C THR A 39 4.09 -8.49 7.56
N ILE A 40 4.74 -7.33 7.50
CA ILE A 40 6.04 -7.11 8.16
C ILE A 40 5.89 -7.09 9.68
N LEU A 41 4.84 -6.47 10.21
CA LEU A 41 4.58 -6.43 11.65
C LEU A 41 4.32 -7.83 12.22
N LEU A 42 3.59 -8.66 11.47
CA LEU A 42 3.23 -10.02 11.87
C LEU A 42 4.47 -10.96 11.88
N ILE A 43 5.37 -10.78 10.90
CA ILE A 43 6.65 -11.50 10.86
C ILE A 43 7.55 -11.10 12.04
N ILE A 44 7.64 -9.80 12.34
CA ILE A 44 8.45 -9.30 13.46
C ILE A 44 7.89 -9.82 14.79
N PHE A 45 6.57 -9.79 14.99
CA PHE A 45 5.94 -10.35 16.19
C PHE A 45 6.19 -11.86 16.32
N CYS A 46 6.08 -12.62 15.23
CA CYS A 46 6.36 -14.07 15.23
C CYS A 46 7.83 -14.37 15.57
N LEU A 47 8.78 -13.61 15.02
CA LEU A 47 10.20 -13.74 15.33
C LEU A 47 10.51 -13.40 16.79
N ILE A 48 9.88 -12.36 17.34
CA ILE A 48 10.06 -11.97 18.75
C ILE A 48 9.45 -13.03 19.68
N ALA A 49 8.26 -13.55 19.36
CA ALA A 49 7.63 -14.65 20.11
C ALA A 49 8.53 -15.90 20.12
N LEU A 50 8.98 -16.35 18.94
CA LEU A 50 9.90 -17.49 18.82
C LEU A 50 11.22 -17.31 19.59
N ASN A 51 11.76 -16.09 19.65
CA ASN A 51 12.97 -15.82 20.45
C ASN A 51 12.69 -15.82 21.96
N LEU A 52 11.50 -15.40 22.40
CA LEU A 52 11.11 -15.41 23.81
C LEU A 52 10.85 -16.84 24.30
N GLU A 53 10.22 -17.67 23.48
CA GLU A 53 9.95 -19.09 23.78
C GLU A 53 11.22 -19.96 23.79
N TYR A 54 12.28 -19.56 23.08
CA TYR A 54 13.58 -20.26 23.13
C TYR A 54 14.48 -19.83 24.31
N SER A 55 14.15 -18.72 24.99
CA SER A 55 14.92 -18.17 26.11
C SER A 55 14.33 -18.51 27.49
N GLN A 56 13.30 -19.36 27.54
CA GLN A 56 12.81 -20.05 28.75
C GLN A 56 13.12 -21.54 28.63
#